data_AF-A0A7K2P8R9-F1
#
_entry.id   AF-A0A7K2P8R9-F1
#
_cell.length_a   1.000
_cell.length_b   1.000
_cell.length_c   1.000
_cell.angle_alpha   90.00
_cell.angle_beta   90.00
_cell.angle_gamma   90.00
#
_symmetry.space_group_name_H-M   'P 1'
#
loop_
_entity.id
_entity.type
_entity.pdbx_description
1 polymer ?
#
loop_
_entity_poly.entity_id
_entity_poly.type
_entity_poly.pdbx_seq_one_letter_code
_entity_poly.pdbx_strand_id
1 'polypeptide(L)'
;MSDLPRKAVTRTAKLAALPLGFAGRATWGLGKRIVGESAEIVGQQLQQRTAEQLFKVLGELKGGAMKFGQALSVFESALPEEVAGPYRAALTKLQEAAPPMPTRTVHSVLAERLGEDWQELFLEFEDKPAAAASIGQVHRGVWQDGREVAVKVQYPGAGEALLSDLNQLSRFARLLGPLVPGMDIKPLITELKDRVSEELDYDLEAQAQRTHAEVFDDDPDIVVPDVVHQCEQVLITEWIDGIPMSEIISNGTQEQRDRAGQLLAHFLFSGPARTGLLHADPHPGNFRLLPGGPLGEDDWRLGVLDFGTVDRLPGGLPEPIGEALRMTLDGEAEAVYEMLCTEGFVKESIELDPDAVLEYLLPIIEPARVDAFTFTRGWMRSQAARIGDPRSPAYQLAKQLNLPPAYLLIHRVTLSTIGVLCQLGATVRLRDELEEWLVGFVAEGEAEAEEAEEAEEDVYEAEGTAAEA
;
A
#
# COMPACT_ATOMS: atom_id res chain seq x y z
N MET A 1 13.53 -38.21 -1.36
CA MET A 1 14.74 -37.83 -2.11
C MET A 1 14.36 -36.78 -3.15
N SER A 2 14.98 -35.61 -3.03
CA SER A 2 14.57 -34.33 -3.58
C SER A 2 15.01 -34.11 -5.04
N ASP A 3 14.07 -33.75 -5.92
CA ASP A 3 14.34 -33.26 -7.30
C ASP A 3 14.60 -31.73 -7.36
N LEU A 4 14.80 -31.09 -6.21
CA LEU A 4 15.09 -29.66 -6.08
C LEU A 4 16.44 -29.21 -6.72
N PRO A 5 17.54 -29.99 -6.74
CA PRO A 5 18.81 -29.52 -7.30
C PRO A 5 18.74 -29.27 -8.82
N ARG A 6 17.93 -30.05 -9.55
CA ARG A 6 17.77 -29.89 -11.01
C ARG A 6 17.04 -28.60 -11.39
N LYS A 7 16.17 -28.08 -10.52
CA LYS A 7 15.42 -26.82 -10.73
C LYS A 7 16.28 -25.58 -10.45
N ALA A 8 17.22 -25.64 -9.50
CA ALA A 8 18.18 -24.55 -9.24
C ALA A 8 19.17 -24.35 -10.39
N VAL A 9 19.69 -25.45 -10.96
CA VAL A 9 20.63 -25.41 -12.10
C VAL A 9 19.93 -24.93 -13.38
N THR A 10 18.69 -25.33 -13.63
CA THR A 10 17.90 -24.83 -14.78
C THR A 10 17.46 -23.36 -14.63
N ARG A 11 17.26 -22.85 -13.41
CA ARG A 11 17.05 -21.40 -13.15
C ARG A 11 18.31 -20.57 -13.38
N THR A 12 19.45 -21.06 -12.89
CA THR A 12 20.77 -20.42 -13.09
C THR A 12 21.11 -20.30 -14.58
N ALA A 13 20.82 -21.34 -15.38
CA ALA A 13 21.02 -21.30 -16.83
C ALA A 13 20.07 -20.32 -17.56
N LYS A 14 18.85 -20.11 -17.06
CA LYS A 14 17.88 -19.15 -17.63
C LYS A 14 18.22 -17.69 -17.28
N LEU A 15 18.67 -17.42 -16.06
CA LEU A 15 19.15 -16.10 -15.65
C LEU A 15 20.48 -15.75 -16.34
N ALA A 16 21.38 -16.72 -16.53
CA ALA A 16 22.61 -16.56 -17.31
C ALA A 16 22.37 -16.34 -18.82
N ALA A 17 21.16 -16.65 -19.33
CA ALA A 17 20.78 -16.39 -20.72
C ALA A 17 20.20 -14.97 -20.94
N LEU A 18 19.86 -14.24 -19.88
CA LEU A 18 19.38 -12.85 -19.99
C LEU A 18 20.39 -11.90 -20.66
N PRO A 19 21.72 -11.95 -20.35
CA PRO A 19 22.72 -11.16 -21.05
C PRO A 19 22.84 -11.52 -22.54
N LEU A 20 22.64 -12.79 -22.91
CA LEU A 20 22.68 -13.24 -24.30
C LEU A 20 21.46 -12.76 -25.09
N GLY A 21 20.28 -12.75 -24.47
CA GLY A 21 19.07 -12.15 -25.03
C GLY A 21 19.15 -10.62 -25.16
N PHE A 22 19.83 -9.95 -24.23
CA PHE A 22 20.06 -8.51 -24.24
C PHE A 22 21.09 -8.11 -25.33
N ALA A 23 22.21 -8.83 -25.43
CA ALA A 23 23.24 -8.61 -26.43
C ALA A 23 22.74 -8.88 -27.86
N GLY A 24 21.91 -9.91 -28.06
CA GLY A 24 21.28 -10.22 -29.35
C GLY A 24 20.21 -9.21 -29.79
N ARG A 25 19.69 -8.36 -28.88
CA ARG A 25 18.66 -7.36 -29.17
C ARG A 25 19.21 -5.94 -29.24
N ALA A 26 20.30 -5.64 -28.53
CA ALA A 26 21.08 -4.43 -28.74
C ALA A 26 21.60 -4.36 -30.20
N THR A 27 21.98 -5.50 -30.79
CA THR A 27 22.33 -5.60 -32.22
C THR A 27 21.12 -5.44 -33.15
N TRP A 28 19.91 -5.84 -32.74
CA TRP A 28 18.67 -5.57 -33.48
C TRP A 28 18.29 -4.08 -33.44
N GLY A 29 18.41 -3.41 -32.29
CA GLY A 29 18.21 -1.96 -32.15
C GLY A 29 19.21 -1.15 -32.99
N LEU A 30 20.45 -1.61 -33.11
CA LEU A 30 21.44 -1.06 -34.07
C LEU A 30 21.00 -1.31 -35.52
N GLY A 31 20.48 -2.48 -35.86
CA GLY A 31 19.94 -2.81 -37.19
C GLY A 31 18.74 -1.96 -37.62
N LYS A 32 17.83 -1.62 -36.70
CA LYS A 32 16.68 -0.73 -36.97
C LYS A 32 17.06 0.75 -37.05
N ARG A 33 18.09 1.19 -36.32
CA ARG A 33 18.69 2.52 -36.48
C ARG A 33 19.34 2.70 -37.86
N ILE A 34 19.86 1.64 -38.45
CA ILE A 34 20.39 1.64 -39.84
C ILE A 34 19.25 1.71 -40.88
N VAL A 35 18.02 1.35 -40.53
CA VAL A 35 16.84 1.33 -41.42
C VAL A 35 15.96 2.60 -41.31
N GLY A 36 16.34 3.58 -40.46
CA GLY A 36 15.74 4.92 -40.47
C GLY A 36 14.53 5.13 -39.54
N GLU A 37 14.28 4.25 -38.56
CA GLU A 37 13.30 4.53 -37.49
C GLU A 37 13.88 5.52 -36.46
N SER A 38 13.07 6.44 -35.95
CA SER A 38 13.52 7.50 -35.03
C SER A 38 14.02 6.92 -33.70
N ALA A 39 15.15 7.46 -33.22
CA ALA A 39 15.83 6.99 -32.01
C ALA A 39 14.93 7.02 -30.75
N GLU A 40 13.94 7.91 -30.75
CA GLU A 40 12.96 8.11 -29.68
C GLU A 40 11.92 6.99 -29.63
N ILE A 41 11.39 6.56 -30.78
CA ILE A 41 10.45 5.42 -30.89
C ILE A 41 11.18 4.12 -30.53
N VAL A 42 12.41 3.95 -31.01
CA VAL A 42 13.24 2.78 -30.66
C VAL A 42 13.58 2.79 -29.17
N GLY A 43 13.82 3.96 -28.57
CA GLY A 43 14.05 4.13 -27.14
C GLY A 43 12.83 3.77 -26.30
N GLN A 44 11.65 4.30 -26.62
CA GLN A 44 10.40 3.98 -25.95
C GLN A 44 10.03 2.50 -26.08
N GLN A 45 10.18 1.90 -27.26
CA GLN A 45 9.92 0.47 -27.46
C GLN A 45 10.91 -0.42 -26.68
N LEU A 46 12.17 0.00 -26.55
CA LEU A 46 13.16 -0.71 -25.76
C LEU A 46 12.85 -0.60 -24.27
N GLN A 47 12.43 0.58 -23.80
CA GLN A 47 12.07 0.84 -22.41
C GLN A 47 10.79 0.10 -22.01
N GLN A 48 9.76 0.11 -22.86
CA GLN A 48 8.52 -0.64 -22.68
C GLN A 48 8.77 -2.16 -22.63
N ARG A 49 9.57 -2.69 -23.56
CA ARG A 49 9.94 -4.12 -23.53
C ARG A 49 10.84 -4.48 -22.35
N THR A 50 11.66 -3.55 -21.87
CA THR A 50 12.49 -3.75 -20.68
C THR A 50 11.60 -3.78 -19.44
N ALA A 51 10.61 -2.90 -19.34
CA ALA A 51 9.60 -2.92 -18.28
C ALA A 51 8.78 -4.22 -18.34
N GLU A 52 8.23 -4.60 -19.49
CA GLU A 52 7.50 -5.87 -19.68
C GLU A 52 8.33 -7.10 -19.28
N GLN A 53 9.63 -7.09 -19.57
CA GLN A 53 10.53 -8.18 -19.20
C GLN A 53 10.89 -8.15 -17.70
N LEU A 54 10.98 -6.97 -17.09
CA LEU A 54 11.08 -6.81 -15.64
C LEU A 54 9.81 -7.34 -14.95
N PHE A 55 8.62 -6.96 -15.40
CA PHE A 55 7.33 -7.49 -14.92
C PHE A 55 7.23 -9.01 -15.09
N LYS A 56 7.72 -9.55 -16.21
CA LYS A 56 7.74 -11.00 -16.44
C LYS A 56 8.69 -11.73 -15.50
N VAL A 57 9.88 -11.19 -15.24
CA VAL A 57 10.86 -11.78 -14.31
C VAL A 57 10.36 -11.66 -12.88
N LEU A 58 9.80 -10.51 -12.48
CA LEU A 58 9.13 -10.33 -11.20
C LEU A 58 7.96 -11.31 -11.04
N GLY A 59 7.21 -11.56 -12.11
CA GLY A 59 6.11 -12.54 -12.13
C GLY A 59 6.52 -14.00 -11.98
N GLU A 60 7.80 -14.33 -12.22
CA GLU A 60 8.36 -15.67 -12.03
C GLU A 60 8.96 -15.87 -10.62
N LEU A 61 9.13 -14.79 -9.84
CA LEU A 61 9.60 -14.78 -8.46
C LEU A 61 8.40 -14.93 -7.51
N LYS A 62 8.10 -16.18 -7.12
CA LYS A 62 7.01 -16.48 -6.17
C LYS A 62 7.19 -15.70 -4.85
N GLY A 63 6.10 -15.17 -4.30
CA GLY A 63 6.07 -14.42 -3.04
C GLY A 63 6.06 -12.90 -3.27
N GLY A 64 7.21 -12.31 -3.65
CA GLY A 64 7.33 -10.86 -3.91
C GLY A 64 6.50 -10.36 -5.09
N ALA A 65 6.16 -11.24 -6.03
CA ALA A 65 5.23 -10.98 -7.13
C ALA A 65 3.83 -10.54 -6.67
N MET A 66 3.33 -11.12 -5.56
CA MET A 66 1.96 -10.83 -5.10
C MET A 66 1.85 -9.40 -4.60
N LYS A 67 2.83 -8.93 -3.82
CA LYS A 67 2.91 -7.53 -3.38
C LYS A 67 3.13 -6.55 -4.51
N PHE A 68 3.92 -6.95 -5.51
CA PHE A 68 4.04 -6.15 -6.73
C PHE A 68 2.70 -6.05 -7.45
N GLY A 69 1.92 -7.14 -7.50
CA GLY A 69 0.56 -7.13 -8.03
C GLY A 69 -0.39 -6.25 -7.23
N GLN A 70 -0.30 -6.28 -5.90
CA GLN A 70 -1.07 -5.41 -5.00
C GLN A 70 -0.73 -3.92 -5.25
N ALA A 71 0.56 -3.55 -5.27
CA ALA A 71 0.99 -2.19 -5.56
C ALA A 71 0.60 -1.70 -6.97
N LEU A 72 0.58 -2.60 -7.97
CA LEU A 72 0.19 -2.28 -9.34
C LEU A 72 -1.32 -2.28 -9.58
N SER A 73 -2.10 -2.97 -8.76
CA SER A 73 -3.57 -2.98 -8.85
C SER A 73 -4.17 -1.58 -8.64
N VAL A 74 -3.48 -0.73 -7.86
CA VAL A 74 -3.80 0.69 -7.71
C VAL A 74 -3.67 1.42 -9.05
N PHE A 75 -2.54 1.22 -9.73
CA PHE A 75 -2.26 1.81 -11.04
C PHE A 75 -3.18 1.31 -12.16
N GLU A 76 -3.80 0.13 -12.00
CA GLU A 76 -4.83 -0.38 -12.91
C GLU A 76 -5.99 0.61 -13.09
N SER A 77 -6.39 1.23 -11.98
CA SER A 77 -7.51 2.18 -11.90
C SER A 77 -7.26 3.44 -12.76
N ALA A 78 -5.99 3.74 -13.01
CA ALA A 78 -5.54 4.87 -13.83
C ALA A 78 -5.39 4.53 -15.33
N LEU A 79 -5.49 3.26 -15.73
CA LEU A 79 -5.30 2.83 -17.13
C LEU A 79 -6.60 2.86 -17.96
N PRO A 80 -6.54 3.20 -19.26
CA PRO A 80 -7.67 2.99 -20.18
C PRO A 80 -8.08 1.51 -20.25
N GLU A 81 -9.37 1.21 -20.34
CA GLU A 81 -9.90 -0.17 -20.27
C GLU A 81 -9.27 -1.15 -21.28
N GLU A 82 -8.93 -0.66 -22.47
CA GLU A 82 -8.31 -1.45 -23.54
C GLU A 82 -6.89 -1.94 -23.18
N VAL A 83 -6.20 -1.21 -22.30
CA VAL A 83 -4.86 -1.55 -21.79
C VAL A 83 -4.97 -2.23 -20.42
N ALA A 84 -5.94 -1.84 -19.59
CA ALA A 84 -6.15 -2.39 -18.26
C ALA A 84 -6.54 -3.89 -18.29
N GLY A 85 -7.31 -4.35 -19.29
CA GLY A 85 -7.80 -5.73 -19.37
C GLY A 85 -6.69 -6.80 -19.33
N PRO A 86 -5.69 -6.76 -20.24
CA PRO A 86 -4.56 -7.69 -20.22
C PRO A 86 -3.67 -7.58 -18.98
N TYR A 87 -3.49 -6.37 -18.43
CA TYR A 87 -2.73 -6.16 -17.19
C TYR A 87 -3.47 -6.73 -15.98
N ARG A 88 -4.77 -6.47 -15.83
CA ARG A 88 -5.64 -7.06 -14.80
C ARG A 88 -5.56 -8.58 -14.83
N ALA A 89 -5.73 -9.20 -16.00
CA ALA A 89 -5.62 -10.65 -16.13
C ALA A 89 -4.24 -11.19 -15.73
N ALA A 90 -3.15 -10.44 -15.97
CA ALA A 90 -1.80 -10.83 -15.59
C ALA A 90 -1.53 -10.63 -14.08
N LEU A 91 -2.03 -9.53 -13.49
CA LEU A 91 -1.89 -9.20 -12.06
C LEU A 91 -2.76 -10.12 -11.20
N THR A 92 -4.02 -10.32 -11.57
CA THR A 92 -4.92 -11.31 -10.95
C THR A 92 -4.31 -12.70 -11.02
N LYS A 93 -3.80 -13.11 -12.20
CA LYS A 93 -3.10 -14.39 -12.31
C LYS A 93 -1.85 -14.45 -11.45
N LEU A 94 -1.14 -13.33 -11.24
CA LEU A 94 0.05 -13.29 -10.39
C LEU A 94 -0.30 -13.40 -8.90
N GLN A 95 -1.40 -12.78 -8.48
CA GLN A 95 -1.99 -12.89 -7.14
C GLN A 95 -2.61 -14.28 -6.90
N GLU A 96 -3.17 -14.92 -7.93
CA GLU A 96 -3.81 -16.24 -7.86
C GLU A 96 -2.85 -17.43 -8.09
N ALA A 97 -1.65 -17.24 -8.65
CA ALA A 97 -0.83 -18.34 -9.18
C ALA A 97 0.09 -19.08 -8.18
N ALA A 98 -0.02 -18.85 -6.88
CA ALA A 98 0.64 -19.70 -5.91
C ALA A 98 -0.29 -20.85 -5.49
N PRO A 99 -0.11 -22.09 -6.01
CA PRO A 99 -0.86 -23.22 -5.47
C PRO A 99 -0.55 -23.35 -3.97
N PRO A 100 -1.55 -23.67 -3.14
CA PRO A 100 -1.37 -23.75 -1.71
C PRO A 100 -0.27 -24.75 -1.36
N MET A 101 0.47 -24.44 -0.30
CA MET A 101 1.44 -25.34 0.27
C MET A 101 0.77 -26.68 0.62
N PRO A 102 1.38 -27.83 0.29
CA PRO A 102 0.84 -29.11 0.70
C PRO A 102 0.71 -29.19 2.22
N THR A 103 -0.40 -29.73 2.73
CA THR A 103 -0.69 -29.88 4.16
C THR A 103 0.49 -30.43 4.97
N ARG A 104 1.20 -31.44 4.44
CA ARG A 104 2.38 -32.02 5.10
C ARG A 104 3.52 -31.02 5.34
N THR A 105 3.65 -30.02 4.46
CA THR A 105 4.67 -28.97 4.61
C THR A 105 4.21 -27.96 5.65
N VAL A 106 2.91 -27.61 5.67
CA VAL A 106 2.32 -26.75 6.71
C VAL A 106 2.53 -27.36 8.09
N HIS A 107 2.15 -28.62 8.27
CA HIS A 107 2.35 -29.35 9.52
C HIS A 107 3.82 -29.46 9.92
N SER A 108 4.74 -29.58 8.95
CA SER A 108 6.17 -29.60 9.23
C SER A 108 6.67 -28.25 9.76
N VAL A 109 6.19 -27.14 9.20
CA VAL A 109 6.54 -25.79 9.69
C VAL A 109 5.96 -25.56 11.08
N LEU A 110 4.69 -25.94 11.30
CA LEU A 110 4.05 -25.86 12.62
C LEU A 110 4.78 -26.72 13.65
N ALA A 111 5.16 -27.95 13.31
CA ALA A 111 5.92 -28.82 14.22
C ALA A 111 7.31 -28.25 14.56
N GLU A 112 8.00 -27.66 13.58
CA GLU A 112 9.31 -27.05 13.80
C GLU A 112 9.23 -25.81 14.70
N ARG A 113 8.17 -25.00 14.56
CA ARG A 113 8.06 -23.69 15.23
C ARG A 113 7.26 -23.71 16.53
N LEU A 114 6.25 -24.57 16.64
CA LEU A 114 5.37 -24.70 17.81
C LEU A 114 5.64 -25.99 18.61
N GLY A 115 6.46 -26.91 18.09
CA GLY A 115 6.77 -28.20 18.71
C GLY A 115 6.03 -29.37 18.07
N GLU A 116 6.53 -30.60 18.27
CA GLU A 116 5.98 -31.82 17.66
C GLU A 116 4.49 -32.07 17.98
N ASP A 117 4.03 -31.60 19.14
CA ASP A 117 2.65 -31.73 19.63
C ASP A 117 1.81 -30.46 19.39
N TRP A 118 2.15 -29.64 18.38
CA TRP A 118 1.45 -28.37 18.09
C TRP A 118 -0.06 -28.51 17.94
N GLN A 119 -0.56 -29.68 17.54
CA GLN A 119 -2.00 -29.95 17.44
C GLN A 119 -2.71 -29.82 18.78
N GLU A 120 -2.03 -30.05 19.91
CA GLU A 120 -2.60 -29.89 21.25
C GLU A 120 -2.87 -28.42 21.60
N LEU A 121 -2.25 -27.47 20.88
CA LEU A 121 -2.50 -26.02 21.03
C LEU A 121 -3.81 -25.57 20.36
N PHE A 122 -4.43 -26.45 19.55
CA PHE A 122 -5.65 -26.16 18.82
C PHE A 122 -6.77 -27.14 19.22
N LEU A 123 -7.99 -26.62 19.40
CA LEU A 123 -9.18 -27.47 19.44
C LEU A 123 -9.53 -27.97 18.03
N GLU A 124 -9.37 -27.12 17.03
CA GLU A 124 -9.60 -27.43 15.61
C GLU A 124 -8.57 -26.70 14.73
N PHE A 125 -8.14 -27.34 13.63
CA PHE A 125 -7.26 -26.74 12.63
C PHE A 125 -7.70 -27.16 11.23
N GLU A 126 -8.00 -26.19 10.36
CA GLU A 126 -8.41 -26.45 8.99
C GLU A 126 -7.19 -26.63 8.06
N ASP A 127 -6.97 -27.86 7.58
CA ASP A 127 -5.87 -28.16 6.65
C ASP A 127 -5.97 -27.44 5.29
N LYS A 128 -7.19 -27.04 4.92
CA LYS A 128 -7.42 -26.24 3.72
C LYS A 128 -7.16 -24.77 4.07
N PRO A 129 -6.23 -24.08 3.38
CA PRO A 129 -6.00 -22.67 3.65
C PRO A 129 -7.25 -21.84 3.31
N ALA A 130 -7.54 -20.87 4.17
CA ALA A 130 -8.62 -19.91 3.99
C ALA A 130 -8.21 -18.79 3.02
N ALA A 131 -6.95 -18.38 3.04
CA ALA A 131 -6.41 -17.34 2.16
C ALA A 131 -4.92 -17.56 1.83
N ALA A 132 -4.48 -16.95 0.74
CA ALA A 132 -3.05 -16.80 0.44
C ALA A 132 -2.52 -15.50 1.07
N ALA A 133 -1.28 -15.51 1.57
CA ALA A 133 -0.57 -14.32 2.06
C ALA A 133 0.70 -14.09 1.22
N SER A 134 1.29 -12.88 1.27
CA SER A 134 2.39 -12.48 0.34
C SER A 134 3.47 -13.55 0.21
N ILE A 135 3.95 -14.07 1.35
CA ILE A 135 5.01 -15.08 1.45
C ILE A 135 4.56 -16.31 2.25
N GLY A 136 3.26 -16.55 2.36
CA GLY A 136 2.70 -17.64 3.16
C GLY A 136 1.25 -17.96 2.83
N GLN A 137 0.57 -18.60 3.76
CA GLN A 137 -0.86 -18.86 3.66
C GLN A 137 -1.52 -18.83 5.04
N VAL A 138 -2.81 -18.51 5.06
CA VAL A 138 -3.59 -18.40 6.29
C VAL A 138 -4.53 -19.58 6.40
N HIS A 139 -4.52 -20.23 7.56
CA HIS A 139 -5.44 -21.30 7.94
C HIS A 139 -6.40 -20.80 9.00
N ARG A 140 -7.62 -21.34 9.02
CA ARG A 140 -8.55 -21.12 10.13
C ARG A 140 -8.37 -22.22 11.17
N GLY A 141 -8.55 -21.87 12.43
CA GLY A 141 -8.55 -22.83 13.52
C GLY A 141 -9.32 -22.31 14.73
N VAL A 142 -9.37 -23.14 15.76
CA VAL A 142 -9.86 -22.79 17.08
C VAL A 142 -8.72 -23.03 18.06
N TRP A 143 -8.28 -22.00 18.74
CA TRP A 143 -7.20 -22.08 19.72
C TRP A 143 -7.63 -22.85 20.97
N GLN A 144 -6.69 -23.37 21.75
CA GLN A 144 -6.96 -24.17 22.96
C GLN A 144 -7.85 -23.47 24.00
N ASP A 145 -7.96 -22.13 23.97
CA ASP A 145 -8.85 -21.35 24.84
C ASP A 145 -10.26 -21.12 24.27
N GLY A 146 -10.54 -21.64 23.08
CA GLY A 146 -11.83 -21.58 22.40
C GLY A 146 -11.99 -20.44 21.39
N ARG A 147 -11.01 -19.54 21.25
CA ARG A 147 -11.07 -18.45 20.26
C ARG A 147 -10.89 -18.97 18.84
N GLU A 148 -11.67 -18.44 17.89
CA GLU A 148 -11.39 -18.64 16.47
C GLU A 148 -10.15 -17.84 16.06
N VAL A 149 -9.25 -18.45 15.30
CA VAL A 149 -7.96 -17.85 14.94
C VAL A 149 -7.61 -17.98 13.46
N ALA A 150 -6.92 -16.96 12.96
CA ALA A 150 -6.19 -16.99 11.71
C ALA A 150 -4.73 -17.39 11.96
N VAL A 151 -4.29 -18.51 11.38
CA VAL A 151 -2.94 -19.05 11.51
C VAL A 151 -2.17 -18.79 10.21
N LYS A 152 -1.37 -17.71 10.20
CA LYS A 152 -0.52 -17.36 9.07
C LYS A 152 0.79 -18.13 9.14
N VAL A 153 1.05 -18.97 8.14
CA VAL A 153 2.24 -19.82 8.05
C VAL A 153 3.07 -19.42 6.84
N GLN A 154 4.34 -19.06 7.07
CA GLN A 154 5.27 -18.64 6.04
C GLN A 154 5.70 -19.82 5.15
N TYR A 155 5.95 -19.57 3.86
CA TYR A 155 6.53 -20.57 2.97
C TYR A 155 7.99 -20.88 3.35
N PRO A 156 8.34 -22.15 3.63
CA PRO A 156 9.69 -22.49 4.05
C PRO A 156 10.69 -22.22 2.93
N GLY A 157 11.75 -21.47 3.25
CA GLY A 157 12.82 -21.08 2.32
C GLY A 157 12.43 -20.02 1.28
N ALA A 158 11.21 -19.47 1.30
CA ALA A 158 10.81 -18.42 0.37
C ALA A 158 11.58 -17.12 0.62
N GLY A 159 11.80 -16.76 1.88
CA GLY A 159 12.55 -15.58 2.26
C GLY A 159 14.00 -15.59 1.82
N GLU A 160 14.73 -16.65 2.17
CA GLU A 160 16.14 -16.80 1.77
C GLU A 160 16.30 -16.79 0.25
N ALA A 161 15.37 -17.44 -0.48
CA ALA A 161 15.37 -17.46 -1.92
C ALA A 161 15.15 -16.05 -2.50
N LEU A 162 14.15 -15.32 -2.01
CA LEU A 162 13.80 -13.98 -2.49
C LEU A 162 14.92 -12.97 -2.19
N LEU A 163 15.47 -12.99 -0.97
CA LEU A 163 16.62 -12.17 -0.59
C LEU A 163 17.86 -12.51 -1.42
N SER A 164 18.11 -13.79 -1.71
CA SER A 164 19.19 -14.21 -2.61
C SER A 164 18.99 -13.65 -4.02
N ASP A 165 17.78 -13.71 -4.57
CA ASP A 165 17.46 -13.23 -5.91
C ASP A 165 17.62 -11.70 -5.99
N LEU A 166 17.14 -10.95 -4.98
CA LEU A 166 17.36 -9.50 -4.88
C LEU A 166 18.85 -9.14 -4.75
N ASN A 167 19.62 -9.90 -3.96
CA ASN A 167 21.07 -9.70 -3.86
C ASN A 167 21.78 -9.94 -5.20
N GLN A 168 21.33 -10.91 -6.00
CA GLN A 168 21.86 -11.14 -7.35
C GLN A 168 21.50 -9.98 -8.28
N LEU A 169 20.25 -9.54 -8.28
CA LEU A 169 19.79 -8.38 -9.05
C LEU A 169 20.58 -7.12 -8.69
N SER A 170 20.85 -6.86 -7.41
CA SER A 170 21.69 -5.74 -6.96
C SER A 170 23.10 -5.78 -7.57
N ARG A 171 23.69 -6.97 -7.67
CA ARG A 171 25.01 -7.17 -8.29
C ARG A 171 24.97 -6.91 -9.80
N PHE A 172 23.90 -7.32 -10.50
CA PHE A 172 23.72 -7.04 -11.93
C PHE A 172 23.38 -5.59 -12.23
N ALA A 173 22.61 -4.92 -11.36
CA ALA A 173 22.28 -3.50 -11.52
C ALA A 173 23.54 -2.62 -11.55
N ARG A 174 24.59 -2.98 -10.78
CA ARG A 174 25.90 -2.30 -10.84
C ARG A 174 26.57 -2.35 -12.23
N LEU A 175 26.30 -3.40 -13.01
CA LEU A 175 26.85 -3.57 -14.36
C LEU A 175 26.01 -2.84 -15.41
N LEU A 176 24.72 -2.61 -15.14
CA LEU A 176 23.76 -1.96 -16.06
C LEU A 176 23.59 -0.44 -15.81
N GLY A 177 24.03 0.08 -14.67
CA GLY A 177 23.98 1.52 -14.35
C GLY A 177 24.50 2.45 -15.47
N PRO A 178 25.59 2.12 -16.20
CA PRO A 178 26.05 2.94 -17.32
C PRO A 178 25.19 2.89 -18.59
N LEU A 179 24.24 1.94 -18.70
CA LEU A 179 23.44 1.66 -19.91
C LEU A 179 22.02 2.24 -19.85
N VAL A 180 21.55 2.69 -18.68
CA VAL A 180 20.21 3.29 -18.50
C VAL A 180 20.36 4.66 -17.81
N PRO A 181 20.60 5.73 -18.58
CA PRO A 181 20.68 7.08 -18.04
C PRO A 181 19.37 7.49 -17.36
N GLY A 182 19.44 8.05 -16.15
CA GLY A 182 18.30 8.66 -15.46
C GLY A 182 17.48 7.77 -14.52
N MET A 183 17.88 6.51 -14.30
CA MET A 183 17.22 5.62 -13.32
C MET A 183 18.27 5.02 -12.39
N ASP A 184 18.36 5.50 -11.15
CA ASP A 184 19.21 4.86 -10.14
C ASP A 184 18.47 3.64 -9.58
N ILE A 185 18.79 2.47 -10.13
CA ILE A 185 18.15 1.19 -9.79
C ILE A 185 18.57 0.73 -8.38
N LYS A 186 19.69 1.23 -7.85
CA LYS A 186 20.27 0.74 -6.59
C LYS A 186 19.42 1.11 -5.36
N PRO A 187 18.97 2.36 -5.16
CA PRO A 187 18.01 2.71 -4.11
C PRO A 187 16.75 1.85 -4.17
N LEU A 188 16.19 1.66 -5.38
CA LEU A 188 15.00 0.81 -5.60
C LEU A 188 15.18 -0.64 -5.15
N ILE A 189 16.31 -1.26 -5.50
CA ILE A 189 16.61 -2.63 -5.05
C ILE A 189 16.86 -2.70 -3.54
N THR A 190 17.42 -1.65 -2.97
CA THR A 190 17.68 -1.58 -1.52
C THR A 190 16.36 -1.51 -0.76
N GLU A 191 15.47 -0.59 -1.15
CA GLU A 191 14.12 -0.48 -0.61
C GLU A 191 13.36 -1.81 -0.75
N LEU A 192 13.38 -2.44 -1.93
CA LEU A 192 12.74 -3.74 -2.14
C LEU A 192 13.28 -4.84 -1.21
N LYS A 193 14.58 -4.80 -0.91
CA LYS A 193 15.21 -5.77 -0.02
C LYS A 193 14.80 -5.54 1.43
N ASP A 194 14.76 -4.29 1.85
CA ASP A 194 14.38 -3.92 3.21
C ASP A 194 12.92 -4.33 3.46
N ARG A 195 12.02 -4.05 2.49
CA ARG A 195 10.61 -4.49 2.54
C ARG A 195 10.41 -6.00 2.59
N VAL A 196 11.14 -6.74 1.75
CA VAL A 196 11.07 -8.21 1.79
C VAL A 196 11.61 -8.74 3.12
N SER A 197 12.60 -8.07 3.72
CA SER A 197 13.14 -8.48 5.01
C SER A 197 12.14 -8.23 6.14
N GLU A 198 11.43 -7.10 6.12
CA GLU A 198 10.34 -6.79 7.06
C GLU A 198 9.21 -7.82 6.96
N GLU A 199 8.78 -8.19 5.75
CA GLU A 199 7.74 -9.21 5.56
C GLU A 199 8.10 -10.59 6.10
N LEU A 200 9.39 -10.90 6.14
CA LEU A 200 9.86 -12.19 6.61
C LEU A 200 9.84 -12.30 8.14
N ASP A 201 9.72 -11.17 8.82
CA ASP A 201 9.77 -11.07 10.26
C ASP A 201 8.37 -10.85 10.84
N TYR A 202 7.70 -11.96 11.19
CA TYR A 202 6.40 -11.88 11.84
C TYR A 202 6.45 -11.31 13.25
N ASP A 203 7.63 -11.12 13.86
CA ASP A 203 7.73 -10.38 15.13
C ASP A 203 7.45 -8.89 14.90
N LEU A 204 8.01 -8.29 13.85
CA LEU A 204 7.76 -6.90 13.49
C LEU A 204 6.28 -6.65 13.19
N GLU A 205 5.67 -7.55 12.41
CA GLU A 205 4.23 -7.47 12.12
C GLU A 205 3.39 -7.62 13.38
N ALA A 206 3.68 -8.61 14.25
CA ALA A 206 2.94 -8.79 15.49
C ALA A 206 3.08 -7.60 16.43
N GLN A 207 4.24 -6.95 16.50
CA GLN A 207 4.43 -5.73 17.29
C GLN A 207 3.59 -4.57 16.76
N ALA A 208 3.59 -4.37 15.44
CA ALA A 208 2.76 -3.34 14.81
C ALA A 208 1.27 -3.62 15.06
N GLN A 209 0.84 -4.86 14.87
CA GLN A 209 -0.55 -5.26 15.09
C GLN A 209 -0.98 -5.14 16.55
N ARG A 210 -0.14 -5.56 17.53
CA ARG A 210 -0.44 -5.36 18.96
C ARG A 210 -0.59 -3.88 19.32
N THR A 211 0.26 -3.02 18.76
CA THR A 211 0.18 -1.57 19.00
C THR A 211 -1.15 -1.01 18.48
N HIS A 212 -1.59 -1.44 17.29
CA HIS A 212 -2.88 -1.01 16.76
C HIS A 212 -4.05 -1.64 17.54
N ALA A 213 -4.00 -2.93 17.86
CA ALA A 213 -5.04 -3.60 18.64
C ALA A 213 -5.27 -2.91 19.99
N GLU A 214 -4.20 -2.57 20.71
CA GLU A 214 -4.29 -1.85 22.00
C GLU A 214 -4.90 -0.44 21.83
N VAL A 215 -4.52 0.29 20.78
CA VAL A 215 -5.01 1.66 20.55
C VAL A 215 -6.46 1.69 20.04
N PHE A 216 -6.90 0.64 19.34
CA PHE A 216 -8.22 0.54 18.71
C PHE A 216 -9.17 -0.44 19.42
N ASP A 217 -8.86 -0.92 20.63
CA ASP A 217 -9.65 -1.95 21.34
C ASP A 217 -11.13 -1.56 21.55
N ASP A 218 -11.37 -0.33 22.01
CA ASP A 218 -12.70 0.25 22.23
C ASP A 218 -13.14 1.18 21.10
N ASP A 219 -12.49 1.11 19.94
CA ASP A 219 -12.81 2.00 18.83
C ASP A 219 -14.17 1.65 18.19
N PRO A 220 -15.06 2.64 17.99
CA PRO A 220 -16.38 2.36 17.46
C PRO A 220 -16.33 1.98 15.97
N ASP A 221 -15.30 2.39 15.22
CA ASP A 221 -15.23 2.33 13.77
C ASP A 221 -14.22 1.29 13.25
N ILE A 222 -13.14 1.05 13.99
CA ILE A 222 -12.02 0.20 13.57
C ILE A 222 -11.91 -1.04 14.46
N VAL A 223 -11.63 -2.20 13.85
CA VAL A 223 -11.35 -3.45 14.57
C VAL A 223 -10.02 -4.01 14.09
N VAL A 224 -9.11 -4.22 15.04
CA VAL A 224 -7.83 -4.87 14.79
C VAL A 224 -7.78 -6.15 15.63
N PRO A 225 -7.67 -7.34 15.03
CA PRO A 225 -7.67 -8.58 15.79
C PRO A 225 -6.42 -8.70 16.66
N ASP A 226 -6.59 -9.23 17.86
CA ASP A 226 -5.48 -9.46 18.78
C ASP A 226 -4.49 -10.50 18.25
N VAL A 227 -3.22 -10.34 18.62
CA VAL A 227 -2.18 -11.35 18.39
C VAL A 227 -2.25 -12.40 19.50
N VAL A 228 -2.73 -13.59 19.16
CA VAL A 228 -2.86 -14.74 20.07
C VAL A 228 -1.51 -15.40 20.34
N HIS A 229 -0.71 -15.60 19.28
CA HIS A 229 0.62 -16.20 19.37
C HIS A 229 1.49 -15.77 18.20
N GLN A 230 2.79 -15.68 18.41
CA GLN A 230 3.74 -15.40 17.35
C GLN A 230 5.06 -16.13 17.62
N CYS A 231 5.61 -16.74 16.57
CA CYS A 231 6.98 -17.26 16.56
C CYS A 231 7.52 -17.31 15.13
N GLU A 232 8.67 -16.67 14.87
CA GLU A 232 9.40 -16.66 13.58
C GLU A 232 8.52 -16.71 12.31
N GLN A 233 8.14 -17.92 11.86
CA GLN A 233 7.42 -18.20 10.61
C GLN A 233 5.92 -18.47 10.79
N VAL A 234 5.38 -18.29 12.00
CA VAL A 234 3.98 -18.48 12.34
C VAL A 234 3.47 -17.26 13.12
N LEU A 235 2.38 -16.67 12.62
CA LEU A 235 1.63 -15.62 13.30
C LEU A 235 0.18 -16.08 13.46
N ILE A 236 -0.33 -16.04 14.69
CA ILE A 236 -1.69 -16.43 15.04
C ILE A 236 -2.40 -15.22 15.61
N THR A 237 -3.48 -14.81 14.94
CA THR A 237 -4.31 -13.68 15.35
C THR A 237 -5.74 -14.15 15.52
N GLU A 238 -6.56 -13.35 16.19
CA GLU A 238 -8.00 -13.61 16.22
C GLU A 238 -8.59 -13.60 14.80
N TRP A 239 -9.57 -14.47 14.58
CA TRP A 239 -10.31 -14.52 13.33
C TRP A 239 -11.38 -13.43 13.32
N ILE A 240 -11.38 -12.59 12.30
CA ILE A 240 -12.49 -11.66 12.05
C ILE A 240 -13.30 -12.12 10.83
N ASP A 241 -14.61 -12.19 11.02
CA ASP A 241 -15.56 -12.52 9.95
C ASP A 241 -16.23 -11.26 9.41
N GLY A 242 -16.33 -11.15 8.09
CA GLY A 242 -16.87 -9.97 7.44
C GLY A 242 -16.65 -9.95 5.94
N ILE A 243 -17.28 -9.00 5.28
CA ILE A 243 -17.31 -8.93 3.82
C ILE A 243 -15.97 -8.38 3.33
N PRO A 244 -15.21 -9.10 2.47
CA PRO A 244 -13.94 -8.60 1.93
C PRO A 244 -14.13 -7.28 1.18
N MET A 245 -13.21 -6.33 1.34
CA MET A 245 -13.27 -5.05 0.60
C MET A 245 -13.33 -5.27 -0.93
N SER A 246 -12.67 -6.31 -1.45
CA SER A 246 -12.75 -6.68 -2.87
C SER A 246 -14.16 -7.08 -3.33
N GLU A 247 -14.95 -7.67 -2.43
CA GLU A 247 -16.36 -8.01 -2.70
C GLU A 247 -17.22 -6.75 -2.65
N ILE A 248 -16.97 -5.83 -1.71
CA ILE A 248 -17.62 -4.51 -1.69
C ILE A 248 -17.32 -3.73 -2.98
N ILE A 249 -16.06 -3.71 -3.42
CA ILE A 249 -15.65 -3.10 -4.70
C ILE A 249 -16.41 -3.70 -5.89
N SER A 250 -16.65 -5.00 -5.90
CA SER A 250 -17.28 -5.69 -7.03
C SER A 250 -18.81 -5.62 -7.01
N ASN A 251 -19.41 -5.89 -5.86
CA ASN A 251 -20.84 -6.18 -5.71
C ASN A 251 -21.52 -5.43 -4.56
N GLY A 252 -20.80 -4.63 -3.77
CA GLY A 252 -21.38 -3.88 -2.65
C GLY A 252 -22.38 -2.81 -3.08
N THR A 253 -23.31 -2.48 -2.19
CA THR A 253 -24.21 -1.33 -2.34
C THR A 253 -23.44 -0.01 -2.28
N GLN A 254 -24.05 1.10 -2.72
CA GLN A 254 -23.40 2.41 -2.62
C GLN A 254 -23.11 2.78 -1.15
N GLU A 255 -24.04 2.50 -0.25
CA GLU A 255 -23.89 2.70 1.19
C GLU A 255 -22.69 1.95 1.77
N GLN A 256 -22.52 0.67 1.42
CA GLN A 256 -21.36 -0.11 1.83
C GLN A 256 -20.05 0.48 1.27
N ARG A 257 -20.06 0.96 0.02
CA ARG A 257 -18.88 1.56 -0.62
C ARG A 257 -18.49 2.87 0.05
N ASP A 258 -19.47 3.73 0.32
CA ASP A 258 -19.28 5.02 0.98
C ASP A 258 -18.77 4.81 2.41
N ARG A 259 -19.41 3.94 3.19
CA ARG A 259 -18.98 3.63 4.56
C ARG A 259 -17.59 2.99 4.60
N ALA A 260 -17.32 2.00 3.75
CA ALA A 260 -15.99 1.38 3.69
C ALA A 260 -14.90 2.38 3.26
N GLY A 261 -15.23 3.30 2.35
CA GLY A 261 -14.33 4.37 1.93
C GLY A 261 -14.06 5.37 3.04
N GLN A 262 -15.08 5.79 3.80
CA GLN A 262 -14.94 6.68 4.94
C GLN A 262 -14.06 6.04 6.01
N LEU A 263 -14.37 4.81 6.43
CA LEU A 263 -13.59 4.10 7.45
C LEU A 263 -12.13 3.88 7.02
N LEU A 264 -11.87 3.62 5.73
CA LEU A 264 -10.52 3.49 5.22
C LEU A 264 -9.75 4.82 5.28
N ALA A 265 -10.41 5.94 4.96
CA ALA A 265 -9.81 7.26 5.12
C ALA A 265 -9.51 7.53 6.59
N HIS A 266 -10.51 7.33 7.47
CA HIS A 266 -10.38 7.46 8.91
C HIS A 266 -9.18 6.71 9.46
N PHE A 267 -9.11 5.40 9.23
CA PHE A 267 -8.00 4.56 9.71
C PHE A 267 -6.61 5.05 9.27
N LEU A 268 -6.49 5.60 8.06
CA LEU A 268 -5.20 6.01 7.53
C LEU A 268 -4.70 7.35 8.06
N PHE A 269 -5.59 8.22 8.55
CA PHE A 269 -5.22 9.45 9.20
C PHE A 269 -5.15 9.28 10.72
N SER A 270 -6.16 8.65 11.34
CA SER A 270 -6.21 8.41 12.79
C SER A 270 -5.16 7.39 13.25
N GLY A 271 -4.84 6.40 12.41
CA GLY A 271 -3.82 5.38 12.67
C GLY A 271 -2.45 5.95 13.05
N PRO A 272 -1.75 6.68 12.16
CA PRO A 272 -0.46 7.27 12.49
C PRO A 272 -0.54 8.31 13.60
N ALA A 273 -1.63 9.08 13.70
CA ALA A 273 -1.81 10.07 14.77
C ALA A 273 -1.87 9.42 16.16
N ARG A 274 -2.58 8.29 16.28
CA ARG A 274 -2.79 7.61 17.57
C ARG A 274 -1.71 6.58 17.92
N THR A 275 -1.13 5.92 16.91
CA THR A 275 -0.17 4.81 17.12
C THR A 275 1.28 5.18 16.83
N GLY A 276 1.50 6.28 16.11
CA GLY A 276 2.80 6.59 15.53
C GLY A 276 3.23 5.64 14.40
N LEU A 277 2.30 4.88 13.83
CA LEU A 277 2.53 3.91 12.76
C LEU A 277 1.54 4.15 11.62
N LEU A 278 2.05 4.31 10.39
CA LEU A 278 1.22 4.38 9.19
C LEU A 278 1.08 2.99 8.58
N HIS A 279 -0.16 2.54 8.34
CA HIS A 279 -0.42 1.34 7.56
C HIS A 279 0.03 1.53 6.11
N ALA A 280 1.13 0.86 5.72
CA ALA A 280 1.84 1.14 4.49
C ALA A 280 1.44 0.24 3.30
N ASP A 281 0.34 -0.51 3.42
CA ASP A 281 -0.17 -1.40 2.38
C ASP A 281 -1.71 -1.39 2.32
N PRO A 282 -2.34 -0.30 1.84
CA PRO A 282 -3.80 -0.16 1.81
C PRO A 282 -4.45 -1.00 0.69
N HIS A 283 -3.99 -2.23 0.49
CA HIS A 283 -4.56 -3.16 -0.48
C HIS A 283 -5.93 -3.69 0.02
N PRO A 284 -6.97 -3.80 -0.83
CA PRO A 284 -8.30 -4.27 -0.42
C PRO A 284 -8.32 -5.63 0.30
N GLY A 285 -7.36 -6.51 -0.01
CA GLY A 285 -7.23 -7.82 0.66
C GLY A 285 -6.95 -7.75 2.16
N ASN A 286 -6.48 -6.60 2.67
CA ASN A 286 -6.14 -6.40 4.07
C ASN A 286 -7.34 -5.88 4.90
N PHE A 287 -8.48 -5.63 4.26
CA PHE A 287 -9.64 -4.98 4.88
C PHE A 287 -10.91 -5.79 4.73
N ARG A 288 -11.74 -5.77 5.78
CA ARG A 288 -13.08 -6.34 5.79
C ARG A 288 -14.07 -5.35 6.35
N LEU A 289 -15.29 -5.37 5.82
CA LEU A 289 -16.41 -4.64 6.37
C LEU A 289 -17.15 -5.58 7.35
N LEU A 290 -17.14 -5.23 8.63
CA LEU A 290 -17.74 -6.00 9.73
C LEU A 290 -19.10 -5.38 10.08
N PRO A 291 -20.13 -6.18 10.43
CA PRO A 291 -21.39 -5.63 10.90
C PRO A 291 -21.27 -5.04 12.31
N GLY A 292 -22.17 -4.10 12.63
CA GLY A 292 -22.24 -3.38 13.88
C GLY A 292 -21.24 -2.23 13.90
N GLY A 293 -21.74 -1.00 13.99
CA GLY A 293 -20.97 0.24 14.11
C GLY A 293 -21.67 1.24 15.04
N PRO A 294 -21.16 2.47 15.20
CA PRO A 294 -21.69 3.46 16.12
C PRO A 294 -23.15 3.83 15.83
N LEU A 295 -23.61 3.70 14.58
CA LEU A 295 -25.00 3.97 14.19
C LEU A 295 -25.96 2.78 14.42
N GLY A 296 -25.48 1.64 14.92
CA GLY A 296 -26.28 0.48 15.30
C GLY A 296 -25.87 -0.83 14.62
N GLU A 297 -26.70 -1.87 14.78
CA GLU A 297 -26.45 -3.21 14.21
C GLU A 297 -26.42 -3.24 12.67
N ASP A 298 -27.09 -2.29 12.03
CA ASP A 298 -27.14 -2.14 10.56
C ASP A 298 -25.95 -1.34 10.00
N ASP A 299 -25.10 -0.77 10.85
CA ASP A 299 -23.87 -0.05 10.46
C ASP A 299 -22.67 -1.01 10.38
N TRP A 300 -21.51 -0.49 9.99
CA TRP A 300 -20.31 -1.26 9.77
C TRP A 300 -19.07 -0.66 10.43
N ARG A 301 -18.14 -1.58 10.76
CA ARG A 301 -16.77 -1.29 11.17
C ARG A 301 -15.77 -1.80 10.14
N LEU A 302 -14.55 -1.25 10.17
CA LEU A 302 -13.45 -1.69 9.33
C LEU A 302 -12.53 -2.65 10.11
N GLY A 303 -12.54 -3.91 9.69
CA GLY A 303 -11.56 -4.89 10.14
C GLY A 303 -10.25 -4.76 9.37
N VAL A 304 -9.11 -4.61 10.08
CA VAL A 304 -7.77 -4.51 9.49
C VAL A 304 -6.94 -5.74 9.84
N LEU A 305 -6.44 -6.46 8.84
CA LEU A 305 -5.90 -7.82 9.03
C LEU A 305 -4.37 -7.94 9.03
N ASP A 306 -3.69 -7.27 8.11
CA ASP A 306 -2.27 -7.49 7.83
C ASP A 306 -1.48 -6.22 8.14
N PHE A 307 -0.46 -6.34 9.00
CA PHE A 307 0.41 -5.25 9.42
C PHE A 307 1.86 -5.49 8.98
N GLY A 308 2.07 -6.34 7.97
CA GLY A 308 3.39 -6.70 7.45
C GLY A 308 4.11 -5.58 6.71
N THR A 309 3.47 -4.42 6.53
CA THR A 309 4.15 -3.18 6.10
C THR A 309 3.58 -2.00 6.88
N VAL A 310 4.42 -1.42 7.73
CA VAL A 310 4.11 -0.15 8.41
C VAL A 310 5.28 0.82 8.25
N ASP A 311 4.96 2.10 8.22
CA ASP A 311 5.95 3.16 8.32
C ASP A 311 5.94 3.75 9.74
N ARG A 312 7.12 4.06 10.30
CA ARG A 312 7.26 4.50 11.69
C ARG A 312 7.30 6.02 11.73
N LEU A 313 6.21 6.61 12.23
CA LEU A 313 5.95 8.03 12.28
C LEU A 313 5.58 8.44 13.71
N PRO A 314 6.52 8.47 14.67
CA PRO A 314 6.21 8.64 16.10
C PRO A 314 5.50 9.96 16.47
N GLY A 315 5.49 10.95 15.57
CA GLY A 315 4.72 12.19 15.72
C GLY A 315 3.51 12.27 14.79
N GLY A 316 3.05 11.15 14.24
CA GLY A 316 2.05 11.12 13.18
C GLY A 316 2.60 11.56 11.83
N LEU A 317 1.69 11.88 10.90
CA LEU A 317 2.07 12.42 9.60
C LEU A 317 2.85 13.74 9.80
N PRO A 318 3.90 14.01 9.01
CA PRO A 318 4.68 15.24 9.14
C PRO A 318 3.80 16.48 9.00
N GLU A 319 3.87 17.37 9.99
CA GLU A 319 3.16 18.66 10.05
C GLU A 319 3.25 19.49 8.76
N PRO A 320 4.40 19.58 8.05
CA PRO A 320 4.47 20.31 6.78
C PRO A 320 3.49 19.80 5.70
N ILE A 321 2.97 18.58 5.82
CA ILE A 321 1.93 18.08 4.92
C ILE A 321 0.62 18.82 5.20
N GLY A 322 0.19 18.91 6.46
CA GLY A 322 -1.05 19.62 6.83
C GLY A 322 -1.00 21.08 6.42
N GLU A 323 0.10 21.76 6.75
CA GLU A 323 0.30 23.17 6.41
C GLU A 323 0.29 23.39 4.89
N ALA A 324 1.00 22.56 4.12
CA ALA A 324 1.03 22.68 2.66
C ALA A 324 -0.36 22.46 2.03
N LEU A 325 -1.13 21.50 2.54
CA LEU A 325 -2.49 21.25 2.05
C LEU A 325 -3.43 22.41 2.37
N ARG A 326 -3.38 22.93 3.61
CA ARG A 326 -4.16 24.11 4.02
C ARG A 326 -3.84 25.33 3.16
N MET A 327 -2.57 25.71 3.06
CA MET A 327 -2.12 26.86 2.24
C MET A 327 -2.47 26.70 0.76
N THR A 328 -2.45 25.46 0.23
CA THR A 328 -2.90 25.17 -1.14
C THR A 328 -4.40 25.46 -1.31
N LEU A 329 -5.23 25.12 -0.33
CA LEU A 329 -6.67 25.37 -0.36
C LEU A 329 -6.99 26.87 -0.21
N ASP A 330 -6.20 27.58 0.60
CA ASP A 330 -6.31 29.03 0.83
C ASP A 330 -5.79 29.87 -0.35
N GLY A 331 -5.05 29.24 -1.26
CA GLY A 331 -4.50 29.89 -2.45
C GLY A 331 -3.22 30.68 -2.20
N GLU A 332 -2.49 30.36 -1.15
CA GLU A 332 -1.24 31.02 -0.74
C GLU A 332 -0.04 30.51 -1.56
N ALA A 333 0.00 30.86 -2.85
CA ALA A 333 0.97 30.33 -3.82
C ALA A 333 2.44 30.47 -3.36
N GLU A 334 2.85 31.66 -2.90
CA GLU A 334 4.21 31.92 -2.42
C GLU A 334 4.56 31.09 -1.19
N ALA A 335 3.67 31.00 -0.21
CA ALA A 335 3.91 30.26 1.03
C ALA A 335 4.04 28.75 0.76
N VAL A 336 3.18 28.19 -0.10
CA VAL A 336 3.30 26.80 -0.55
C VAL A 336 4.64 26.56 -1.25
N TYR A 337 5.05 27.46 -2.16
CA TYR A 337 6.31 27.32 -2.86
C TYR A 337 7.52 27.34 -1.92
N GLU A 338 7.57 28.30 -0.98
CA GLU A 338 8.63 28.42 0.02
C GLU A 338 8.71 27.17 0.92
N MET A 339 7.57 26.61 1.30
CA MET A 339 7.51 25.37 2.06
C MET A 339 8.04 24.18 1.27
N LEU A 340 7.63 24.01 0.00
CA LEU A 340 8.17 22.95 -0.85
C LEU A 340 9.67 23.08 -1.10
N CYS A 341 10.22 24.31 -1.15
CA CYS A 341 11.65 24.54 -1.18
C CYS A 341 12.33 24.08 0.11
N THR A 342 11.77 24.46 1.27
CA THR A 342 12.30 24.12 2.60
C THR A 342 12.32 22.60 2.84
N GLU A 343 11.24 21.92 2.46
CA GLU A 343 11.10 20.46 2.58
C GLU A 343 11.84 19.68 1.47
N GLY A 344 12.48 20.38 0.52
CA GLY A 344 13.29 19.77 -0.53
C GLY A 344 12.50 19.10 -1.66
N PHE A 345 11.21 19.42 -1.80
CA PHE A 345 10.40 19.08 -2.97
C PHE A 345 10.80 19.91 -4.19
N VAL A 346 11.27 21.15 -3.98
CA VAL A 346 11.92 21.96 -5.01
C VAL A 346 13.39 22.12 -4.63
N LYS A 347 14.29 21.68 -5.52
CA LYS A 347 15.74 21.79 -5.28
C LYS A 347 16.18 23.25 -5.39
N GLU A 348 17.16 23.68 -4.59
CA GLU A 348 17.74 25.05 -4.61
C GLU A 348 18.17 25.52 -6.02
N SER A 349 18.51 24.59 -6.91
CA SER A 349 18.92 24.89 -8.29
C SER A 349 17.76 25.13 -9.26
N ILE A 350 16.51 25.04 -8.81
CA ILE A 350 15.30 25.09 -9.62
C ILE A 350 14.42 26.24 -9.11
N GLU A 351 14.15 27.19 -9.99
CA GLU A 351 13.16 28.24 -9.76
C GLU A 351 11.88 27.87 -10.50
N LEU A 352 10.76 27.88 -9.78
CA LEU A 352 9.43 27.64 -10.34
C LEU A 352 8.55 28.85 -10.08
N ASP A 353 7.54 29.03 -10.91
CA ASP A 353 6.49 30.01 -10.71
C ASP A 353 5.54 29.51 -9.59
N PRO A 354 5.40 30.23 -8.45
CA PRO A 354 4.54 29.82 -7.35
C PRO A 354 3.09 29.56 -7.78
N ASP A 355 2.53 30.38 -8.68
CA ASP A 355 1.18 30.20 -9.19
C ASP A 355 1.06 28.87 -9.95
N ALA A 356 2.07 28.52 -10.76
CA ALA A 356 2.09 27.25 -11.49
C ALA A 356 2.21 26.04 -10.55
N VAL A 357 2.90 26.19 -9.41
CA VAL A 357 2.99 25.16 -8.36
C VAL A 357 1.63 24.96 -7.70
N LEU A 358 0.95 26.05 -7.35
CA LEU A 358 -0.39 26.01 -6.78
C LEU A 358 -1.39 25.36 -7.75
N GLU A 359 -1.39 25.76 -9.03
CA GLU A 359 -2.21 25.16 -10.09
C GLU A 359 -1.94 23.66 -10.28
N TYR A 360 -0.71 23.22 -10.02
CA TYR A 360 -0.36 21.81 -10.07
C TYR A 360 -0.95 21.02 -8.90
N LEU A 361 -0.88 21.56 -7.67
CA LEU A 361 -1.31 20.89 -6.44
C LEU A 361 -2.83 20.91 -6.24
N LEU A 362 -3.51 22.00 -6.61
CA LEU A 362 -4.96 22.19 -6.37
C LEU A 362 -5.83 20.99 -6.82
N PRO A 363 -5.67 20.41 -8.03
CA PRO A 363 -6.47 19.26 -8.43
C PRO A 363 -6.17 17.96 -7.68
N ILE A 364 -5.04 17.88 -6.97
CA ILE A 364 -4.68 16.73 -6.12
C ILE A 364 -5.46 16.80 -4.80
N ILE A 365 -5.61 18.00 -4.23
CA ILE A 365 -6.33 18.25 -2.97
C ILE A 365 -7.80 18.69 -3.17
N GLU A 366 -8.28 18.71 -4.42
CA GLU A 366 -9.69 18.93 -4.77
C GLU A 366 -10.68 18.14 -3.89
N PRO A 367 -10.42 16.86 -3.52
CA PRO A 367 -11.34 16.12 -2.66
C PRO A 367 -11.58 16.75 -1.27
N ALA A 368 -10.68 17.59 -0.77
CA ALA A 368 -10.82 18.32 0.49
C ALA A 368 -11.44 19.72 0.32
N ARG A 369 -11.80 20.13 -0.90
CA ARG A 369 -12.47 21.43 -1.17
C ARG A 369 -13.98 21.39 -0.99
N VAL A 370 -14.55 20.21 -0.81
CA VAL A 370 -15.98 19.97 -0.71
C VAL A 370 -16.25 19.11 0.52
N ASP A 371 -17.44 19.25 1.11
CA ASP A 371 -17.82 18.51 2.32
C ASP A 371 -17.82 17.00 2.09
N ALA A 372 -18.15 16.55 0.87
CA ALA A 372 -18.12 15.14 0.50
C ALA A 372 -17.71 14.99 -0.97
N PHE A 373 -16.71 14.16 -1.22
CA PHE A 373 -16.16 13.92 -2.56
C PHE A 373 -16.36 12.47 -3.00
N THR A 374 -16.95 12.27 -4.18
CA THR A 374 -17.08 10.94 -4.78
C THR A 374 -15.83 10.58 -5.59
N PHE A 375 -15.01 9.68 -5.04
CA PHE A 375 -13.85 9.12 -5.70
C PHE A 375 -14.28 8.18 -6.82
N THR A 376 -14.08 8.59 -8.08
CA THR A 376 -14.44 7.77 -9.24
C THR A 376 -13.23 7.39 -10.08
N ARG A 377 -13.31 6.22 -10.75
CA ARG A 377 -12.33 5.84 -11.79
C ARG A 377 -12.21 6.91 -12.88
N GLY A 378 -13.28 7.62 -13.20
CA GLY A 378 -13.28 8.70 -14.18
C GLY A 378 -12.41 9.88 -13.75
N TRP A 379 -12.54 10.31 -12.49
CA TRP A 379 -11.69 11.35 -11.91
C TRP A 379 -10.23 10.90 -11.83
N MET A 380 -9.95 9.67 -11.38
CA MET A 380 -8.56 9.18 -11.36
C MET A 380 -7.93 9.17 -12.76
N ARG A 381 -8.69 8.79 -13.79
CA ARG A 381 -8.22 8.82 -15.19
C ARG A 381 -7.96 10.25 -15.68
N SER A 382 -8.75 11.24 -15.27
CA SER A 382 -8.50 12.63 -15.65
C SER A 382 -7.23 13.18 -14.98
N GLN A 383 -7.00 12.85 -13.71
CA GLN A 383 -5.75 13.22 -13.02
C GLN A 383 -4.53 12.53 -13.63
N ALA A 384 -4.64 11.23 -13.94
CA ALA A 384 -3.58 10.49 -14.62
C ALA A 384 -3.26 11.06 -16.01
N ALA A 385 -4.28 11.46 -16.78
CA ALA A 385 -4.08 12.12 -18.07
C ALA A 385 -3.43 13.50 -17.93
N ARG A 386 -3.83 14.28 -16.92
CA ARG A 386 -3.24 15.60 -16.62
C ARG A 386 -1.74 15.49 -16.34
N ILE A 387 -1.35 14.53 -15.50
CA ILE A 387 0.05 14.34 -15.07
C ILE A 387 0.85 13.54 -16.10
N GLY A 388 0.20 12.71 -16.93
CA GLY A 388 0.85 11.81 -17.88
C GLY A 388 1.06 12.35 -19.30
N ASP A 389 0.35 13.41 -19.71
CA ASP A 389 0.52 14.03 -21.04
C ASP A 389 1.80 14.88 -21.09
N PRO A 390 2.82 14.52 -21.91
CA PRO A 390 4.05 15.29 -22.01
C PRO A 390 3.88 16.75 -22.45
N ARG A 391 2.72 17.10 -23.02
CA ARG A 391 2.38 18.45 -23.46
C ARG A 391 1.70 19.28 -22.37
N SER A 392 1.29 18.68 -21.25
CA SER A 392 0.62 19.40 -20.18
C SER A 392 1.61 20.24 -19.36
N PRO A 393 1.22 21.43 -18.89
CA PRO A 393 2.03 22.19 -17.92
C PRO A 393 2.35 21.39 -16.66
N ALA A 394 1.37 20.61 -16.17
CA ALA A 394 1.52 19.75 -15.00
C ALA A 394 2.62 18.69 -15.15
N TYR A 395 2.76 18.06 -16.33
CA TYR A 395 3.85 17.10 -16.59
C TYR A 395 5.22 17.77 -16.57
N GLN A 396 5.33 18.98 -17.14
CA GLN A 396 6.59 19.72 -17.18
C GLN A 396 7.00 20.20 -15.78
N LEU A 397 6.03 20.60 -14.96
CA LEU A 397 6.28 20.96 -13.57
C LEU A 397 6.67 19.73 -12.73
N ALA A 398 5.92 18.62 -12.83
CA ALA A 398 6.17 17.40 -12.09
C ALA A 398 7.58 16.83 -12.30
N LYS A 399 8.18 17.02 -13.49
CA LYS A 399 9.56 16.63 -13.80
C LYS A 399 10.63 17.43 -13.06
N GLN A 400 10.29 18.62 -12.61
CA GLN A 400 11.19 19.53 -11.90
C GLN A 400 11.06 19.36 -10.38
N LEU A 401 9.96 18.76 -9.92
CA LEU A 401 9.77 18.39 -8.52
C LEU A 401 10.61 17.17 -8.15
N ASN A 402 10.99 17.14 -6.89
CA ASN A 402 11.69 16.06 -6.22
C ASN A 402 10.77 15.49 -5.14
N LEU A 403 10.82 14.18 -4.90
CA LEU A 403 10.12 13.56 -3.78
C LEU A 403 11.17 13.18 -2.73
N PRO A 404 11.26 13.88 -1.59
CA PRO A 404 12.27 13.57 -0.59
C PRO A 404 12.03 12.16 -0.01
N PRO A 405 13.09 11.43 0.37
CA PRO A 405 12.96 10.05 0.86
C PRO A 405 11.99 9.87 2.03
N ALA A 406 11.93 10.85 2.94
CA ALA A 406 11.03 10.84 4.10
C ALA A 406 9.53 10.80 3.74
N TYR A 407 9.16 11.25 2.53
CA TYR A 407 7.77 11.30 2.07
C TYR A 407 7.40 10.18 1.10
N LEU A 408 8.36 9.33 0.70
CA LEU A 408 8.13 8.33 -0.34
C LEU A 408 7.02 7.35 0.02
N LEU A 409 7.01 6.87 1.27
CA LEU A 409 6.04 5.88 1.73
C LEU A 409 4.67 6.51 1.93
N ILE A 410 4.62 7.68 2.59
CA ILE A 410 3.39 8.45 2.77
C ILE A 410 2.73 8.69 1.41
N HIS A 411 3.47 9.23 0.44
CA HIS A 411 2.97 9.48 -0.90
C HIS A 411 2.49 8.19 -1.60
N ARG A 412 3.20 7.07 -1.43
CA ARG A 412 2.77 5.77 -1.97
C ARG A 412 1.46 5.30 -1.35
N VAL A 413 1.32 5.41 -0.03
CA VAL A 413 0.12 5.02 0.71
C VAL A 413 -1.05 5.88 0.26
N THR A 414 -0.90 7.20 0.25
CA THR A 414 -1.94 8.14 -0.20
C THR A 414 -2.42 7.81 -1.61
N LEU A 415 -1.51 7.60 -2.58
CA LEU A 415 -1.91 7.22 -3.94
C LEU A 415 -2.63 5.87 -3.99
N SER A 416 -2.21 4.92 -3.18
CA SER A 416 -2.78 3.58 -3.11
C SER A 416 -4.19 3.60 -2.53
N THR A 417 -4.39 4.37 -1.46
CA THR A 417 -5.69 4.64 -0.84
C THR A 417 -6.64 5.31 -1.81
N ILE A 418 -6.21 6.40 -2.48
CA ILE A 418 -7.03 7.08 -3.49
C ILE A 418 -7.44 6.07 -4.59
N GLY A 419 -6.53 5.17 -4.98
CA GLY A 419 -6.83 4.04 -5.87
C GLY A 419 -8.00 3.18 -5.38
N VAL A 420 -7.95 2.75 -4.12
CA VAL A 420 -9.02 1.93 -3.50
C VAL A 420 -10.33 2.71 -3.41
N LEU A 421 -10.30 3.97 -2.97
CA LEU A 421 -11.50 4.83 -2.93
C LEU A 421 -12.14 4.97 -4.31
N CYS A 422 -11.34 5.15 -5.37
CA CYS A 422 -11.83 5.20 -6.74
C CYS A 422 -12.36 3.86 -7.26
N GLN A 423 -11.81 2.73 -6.80
CA GLN A 423 -12.32 1.39 -7.13
C GLN A 423 -13.67 1.12 -6.46
N LEU A 424 -13.80 1.53 -5.20
CA LEU A 424 -15.05 1.50 -4.46
C LEU A 424 -16.10 2.38 -5.14
N GLY A 425 -15.71 3.54 -5.68
CA GLY A 425 -16.67 4.54 -6.10
C GLY A 425 -17.26 5.28 -4.90
N ALA A 426 -16.48 5.41 -3.83
CA ALA A 426 -16.94 5.88 -2.52
C ALA A 426 -17.06 7.41 -2.49
N THR A 427 -18.11 7.89 -1.84
CA THR A 427 -18.26 9.28 -1.40
C THR A 427 -17.72 9.40 0.02
N VAL A 428 -16.71 10.23 0.20
CA VAL A 428 -15.96 10.36 1.46
C VAL A 428 -15.88 11.83 1.85
N ARG A 429 -16.06 12.10 3.15
CA ARG A 429 -15.84 13.39 3.78
C ARG A 429 -14.37 13.50 4.16
N LEU A 430 -13.53 13.75 3.17
CA LEU A 430 -12.07 13.74 3.36
C LEU A 430 -11.61 14.93 4.22
N ARG A 431 -12.25 16.08 4.07
CA ARG A 431 -11.89 17.30 4.82
C ARG A 431 -11.98 17.05 6.33
N ASP A 432 -13.07 16.45 6.79
CA ASP A 432 -13.27 16.10 8.20
C ASP A 432 -12.08 15.28 8.75
N GLU A 433 -11.61 14.28 8.01
CA GLU A 433 -10.45 13.47 8.43
C GLU A 433 -9.13 14.26 8.46
N LEU A 434 -8.98 15.27 7.58
CA LEU A 434 -7.80 16.13 7.57
C LEU A 434 -7.84 17.12 8.73
N GLU A 435 -9.00 17.69 9.03
CA GLU A 435 -9.20 18.64 10.14
C GLU A 435 -8.93 17.96 11.48
N GLU A 436 -9.46 16.76 11.68
CA GLU A 436 -9.34 16.05 12.96
C GLU A 436 -7.94 15.45 13.20
N TRP A 437 -7.32 14.86 12.16
CA TRP A 437 -6.15 13.99 12.37
C TRP A 437 -4.84 14.51 11.75
N LEU A 438 -4.88 15.48 10.83
CA LEU A 438 -3.69 15.97 10.16
C LEU A 438 -3.17 17.28 10.79
N VAL A 439 -2.15 17.13 11.63
CA VAL A 439 -1.44 18.26 12.26
C VAL A 439 -1.03 19.32 11.22
N GLY A 440 -1.33 20.58 11.50
CA GLY A 440 -1.05 21.73 10.64
C GLY A 440 -2.12 22.02 9.58
N PHE A 441 -3.16 21.18 9.45
CA PHE A 441 -4.25 21.40 8.49
C PHE A 441 -5.25 22.45 8.96
N VAL A 442 -5.59 22.49 10.25
CA VAL A 442 -6.36 23.58 10.88
C VAL A 442 -5.38 24.65 11.34
N ALA A 443 -5.70 25.94 11.12
CA ALA A 443 -4.85 27.03 11.60
C ALA A 443 -4.87 27.09 13.14
N GLU A 444 -3.75 27.40 13.79
CA GLU A 444 -3.65 27.46 15.27
C GLU A 444 -4.75 28.31 15.94
N GLY A 445 -5.21 29.38 15.28
CA GLY A 445 -6.30 30.23 15.79
C GLY A 445 -7.73 29.72 15.56
N GLU A 446 -7.92 28.76 14.67
CA GLU A 446 -9.19 28.06 14.45
C GLU A 446 -9.29 26.85 15.39
N ALA A 447 -8.18 26.13 15.61
CA ALA A 447 -8.11 25.03 16.57
C ALA A 447 -8.41 25.49 18.01
N GLU A 448 -7.89 26.65 18.44
CA GLU A 448 -8.22 27.23 19.76
C GLU A 448 -9.70 27.64 19.88
N ALA A 449 -10.39 27.92 18.77
CA ALA A 449 -11.80 28.27 18.75
C ALA A 449 -12.69 27.02 18.75
N GLU A 450 -12.31 25.96 18.03
CA GLU A 450 -12.98 24.66 18.03
C GLU A 450 -12.85 23.97 19.40
N GLU A 451 -11.67 23.95 20.02
CA GLU A 451 -11.47 23.43 21.38
C GLU A 451 -12.31 24.20 22.42
N ALA A 452 -12.52 25.50 22.21
CA ALA A 452 -13.36 26.32 23.09
C ALA A 452 -14.86 26.06 22.87
N GLU A 453 -15.28 25.73 21.66
CA GLU A 453 -16.67 25.41 21.32
C GLU A 453 -17.05 24.01 21.80
N GLU A 454 -16.18 22.99 21.62
CA GLU A 454 -16.36 21.65 22.18
C GLU A 454 -16.39 21.68 23.72
N ALA A 455 -15.51 22.46 24.35
CA ALA A 455 -15.51 22.62 25.81
C ALA A 455 -16.76 23.35 26.33
N GLU A 456 -17.40 24.22 25.52
CA GLU A 456 -18.69 24.81 25.87
C GLU A 456 -19.83 23.79 25.72
N GLU A 457 -19.85 22.97 24.66
CA GLU A 457 -20.87 21.91 24.47
C GLU A 457 -20.84 20.85 25.58
N ASP A 458 -19.65 20.39 25.99
CA ASP A 458 -19.48 19.45 27.10
C ASP A 458 -19.99 20.01 28.44
N VAL A 459 -19.83 21.32 28.66
CA VAL A 459 -20.35 22.01 29.86
C VAL A 459 -21.87 22.12 29.79
N TYR A 460 -22.46 22.37 28.61
CA TYR A 460 -23.91 22.39 28.44
C TYR A 460 -24.55 21.00 28.61
N GLU A 461 -23.91 19.92 28.17
CA GLU A 461 -24.39 18.54 28.41
C GLU A 461 -24.27 18.13 29.89
N ALA A 462 -23.19 18.52 30.56
CA ALA A 462 -23.00 18.28 31.99
C ALA A 462 -23.98 19.08 32.87
N GLU A 463 -24.32 20.32 32.49
CA GLU A 463 -25.31 21.12 33.21
C GLU A 463 -26.76 20.70 32.90
N GLY A 464 -27.04 20.21 31.69
CA GLY A 464 -28.34 19.66 31.31
C GLY A 464 -28.70 18.38 32.05
N THR A 465 -27.72 17.49 32.27
CA THR A 465 -27.90 16.26 33.05
C THR A 465 -28.02 16.51 34.56
N ALA A 466 -27.44 17.58 35.08
CA ALA A 466 -27.58 17.99 36.48
C ALA A 466 -28.93 18.69 36.79
N ALA A 467 -29.63 19.21 35.77
CA ALA A 467 -30.93 19.86 35.93
C ALA A 467 -32.12 18.87 35.89
N GLU A 468 -31.91 17.63 35.45
CA GLU A 468 -32.93 16.57 35.38
C GLU A 468 -32.82 15.50 36.50
N ALA A 469 -31.85 15.61 37.40
CA ALA A 469 -31.68 14.77 38.60
C ALA A 469 -32.16 15.49 39.88
#